data_AF-A0AAU9SCB5-F1
#
_entry.id   AF-A0AAU9SCB5-F1
#
_cell.length_a   1.000
_cell.length_b   1.000
_cell.length_c   1.000
_cell.angle_alpha   90.00
_cell.angle_beta   90.00
_cell.angle_gamma   90.00
#
_symmetry.space_group_name_H-M   'P 1'
#
loop_
_entity.id
_entity.type
_entity.pdbx_description
1 polymer ?
#
loop_
_entity_poly.entity_id
_entity_poly.type
_entity_poly.pdbx_seq_one_letter_code
_entity_poly.pdbx_strand_id
1 'polypeptide(L)'
;LFITSLTYLRSGEMGQSMSCGTRPEHGIFASVQCGDIVTVRRVMAADPSLLHQTTPYDRHSVLHVAAASGQIEILSLLLERFTNPDMLNRHKQTPLMLAAMYGRISCVKKLAEVGANILMFDSVNRRTCLHYAAYYGHADCVQAILSAAQSSPVAVHWGYARFVNIRDDKGATPLHLAARQRRPECVNVLLDSGSLVCASTSVYGSPGSTPLHLAARSGSIDCVRKLLAWGADRLQRDASGRIPYVVAMKHKHGACGALLNPSSAEPLVWPSPLKFISELNDEAKLLLEQALMEANREREKTILKGTAYSMPSPSFSDTDDNMSEVSDTEVCCICFEQVCTIEVKDCGHQMCAQCTLALCCHNKPNPTTSTVTPPVCPFCRSVIGRLVVARNNNDKSKSQDEVVVDREAGDISSSKLRKHRKSMNLGEESSSFMGLSSIGSFGKITGRGSGRIAAENELMDKPIL
;
A
#
# COMPACT_ATOMS: atom_id res chain seq x y z
N LEU A 1 21.49 2.86 -20.56
CA LEU A 1 20.83 3.78 -21.52
C LEU A 1 20.68 5.19 -20.97
N PHE A 2 19.71 5.56 -20.12
CA PHE A 2 19.62 6.96 -19.66
C PHE A 2 20.86 7.43 -18.87
N ILE A 3 21.31 6.62 -17.89
CA ILE A 3 22.57 6.90 -17.16
C ILE A 3 23.79 6.93 -18.11
N THR A 4 23.84 6.06 -19.13
CA THR A 4 24.99 6.02 -20.06
C THR A 4 25.04 7.21 -21.02
N SER A 5 23.88 7.76 -21.42
CA SER A 5 23.82 9.03 -22.16
C SER A 5 24.16 10.23 -21.28
N LEU A 6 23.75 10.22 -20.00
CA LEU A 6 24.10 11.26 -19.03
C LEU A 6 25.58 11.21 -18.61
N THR A 7 26.22 10.03 -18.54
CA THR A 7 27.67 9.93 -18.30
C THR A 7 28.50 10.34 -19.52
N TYR A 8 27.97 10.23 -20.75
CA TYR A 8 28.66 10.72 -21.94
C TYR A 8 28.92 12.23 -21.90
N LEU A 9 28.03 13.00 -21.24
CA LEU A 9 28.22 14.43 -20.92
C LEU A 9 29.18 14.68 -19.74
N ARG A 10 29.57 13.65 -18.99
CA ARG A 10 30.46 13.75 -17.82
C ARG A 10 31.87 13.18 -18.08
N SER A 11 32.05 12.42 -19.16
CA SER A 11 33.32 11.76 -19.51
C SER A 11 34.11 12.47 -20.62
N GLY A 12 33.69 13.68 -21.04
CA GLY A 12 34.40 14.48 -22.05
C GLY A 12 35.56 15.33 -21.52
N GLU A 13 35.68 15.51 -20.19
CA GLU A 13 36.57 16.52 -19.59
C GLU A 13 37.66 15.90 -18.68
N MET A 14 38.56 15.11 -19.25
CA MET A 14 39.90 14.88 -18.68
C MET A 14 40.95 14.75 -19.79
N GLY A 15 41.32 15.88 -20.39
CA GLY A 15 42.43 15.96 -21.34
C GLY A 15 42.40 17.21 -22.22
N GLN A 16 43.50 17.97 -22.17
CA GLN A 16 43.89 19.03 -23.12
C GLN A 16 43.00 20.29 -23.17
N SER A 17 43.59 21.38 -22.70
CA SER A 17 43.14 22.76 -22.94
C SER A 17 43.28 23.13 -24.42
N MET A 18 42.15 23.41 -25.10
CA MET A 18 42.12 24.16 -26.36
C MET A 18 40.81 24.96 -26.46
N SER A 19 40.90 26.17 -27.00
CA SER A 19 39.74 27.04 -27.22
C SER A 19 38.87 26.51 -28.37
N CYS A 20 37.60 26.22 -28.08
CA CYS A 20 36.54 26.11 -29.08
C CYS A 20 35.22 26.58 -28.45
N GLY A 21 34.46 27.41 -29.16
CA GLY A 21 33.24 28.02 -28.61
C GLY A 21 32.16 26.99 -28.30
N THR A 22 31.84 26.82 -27.02
CA THR A 22 30.67 26.04 -26.58
C THR A 22 29.40 26.75 -27.03
N ARG A 23 28.60 26.12 -27.91
CA ARG A 23 27.31 26.68 -28.34
C ARG A 23 26.41 26.86 -27.11
N PRO A 24 25.82 28.05 -26.88
CA PRO A 24 25.02 28.31 -25.67
C PRO A 24 23.80 27.38 -25.54
N GLU A 25 23.30 26.90 -26.69
CA GLU A 25 22.29 25.87 -26.89
C GLU A 25 22.55 24.57 -26.12
N HIS A 26 23.82 24.17 -25.95
CA HIS A 26 24.18 22.98 -25.15
C HIS A 26 24.49 23.33 -23.69
N GLY A 27 24.95 24.55 -23.43
CA GLY A 27 25.23 25.04 -22.07
C GLY A 27 23.98 25.12 -21.18
N ILE A 28 22.82 25.53 -21.73
CA ILE A 28 21.59 25.68 -20.93
C ILE A 28 21.14 24.35 -20.30
N PHE A 29 21.13 23.24 -21.04
CA PHE A 29 20.70 21.94 -20.51
C PHE A 29 21.66 21.40 -19.44
N ALA A 30 22.97 21.62 -19.61
CA ALA A 30 23.97 21.25 -18.60
C ALA A 30 23.83 22.09 -17.32
N SER A 31 23.65 23.41 -17.46
CA SER A 31 23.41 24.33 -16.34
C SER A 31 22.14 23.97 -15.56
N VAL A 32 21.07 23.60 -16.27
CA VAL A 32 19.82 23.13 -15.66
C VAL A 32 20.02 21.80 -14.95
N GLN A 33 20.77 20.86 -15.54
CA GLN A 33 21.03 19.56 -14.93
C GLN A 33 21.86 19.67 -13.65
N CYS A 34 22.88 20.54 -13.62
CA CYS A 34 23.74 20.73 -12.44
C CYS A 34 23.14 21.65 -11.36
N GLY A 35 22.13 22.46 -11.69
CA GLY A 35 21.47 23.36 -10.75
C GLY A 35 22.01 24.80 -10.75
N ASP A 36 22.79 25.19 -11.76
CA ASP A 36 23.30 26.56 -11.89
C ASP A 36 22.19 27.53 -12.32
N ILE A 37 21.39 27.94 -11.33
CA ILE A 37 20.33 28.94 -11.49
C ILE A 37 20.88 30.32 -11.91
N VAL A 38 22.16 30.62 -11.66
CA VAL A 38 22.77 31.92 -12.02
C VAL A 38 23.02 31.98 -13.52
N THR A 39 23.64 30.94 -14.09
CA THR A 39 23.80 30.82 -15.55
C THR A 39 22.45 30.64 -16.24
N VAL A 40 21.52 29.86 -15.68
CA VAL A 40 20.17 29.74 -16.25
C VAL A 40 19.44 31.08 -16.29
N ARG A 41 19.44 31.87 -15.19
CA ARG A 41 18.87 33.23 -15.19
C ARG A 41 19.56 34.16 -16.19
N ARG A 42 20.90 34.08 -16.32
CA ARG A 42 21.68 34.88 -17.29
C ARG A 42 21.30 34.53 -18.73
N VAL A 43 21.22 33.24 -19.05
CA VAL A 43 20.84 32.75 -20.39
C VAL A 43 19.39 33.12 -20.71
N MET A 44 18.45 32.94 -19.77
CA MET A 44 17.05 33.36 -19.92
C MET A 44 16.85 34.88 -20.07
N ALA A 45 17.80 35.70 -19.61
CA ALA A 45 17.79 37.15 -19.77
C ALA A 45 18.42 37.61 -21.09
N ALA A 46 19.42 36.86 -21.61
CA ALA A 46 20.08 37.14 -22.88
C ALA A 46 19.26 36.65 -24.10
N ASP A 47 18.70 35.44 -24.02
CA ASP A 47 17.87 34.86 -25.08
C ASP A 47 16.76 33.95 -24.50
N PRO A 48 15.52 34.47 -24.38
CA PRO A 48 14.35 33.68 -23.97
C PRO A 48 13.96 32.56 -24.95
N SER A 49 14.41 32.59 -26.22
CA SER A 49 14.05 31.58 -27.22
C SER A 49 14.61 30.19 -26.88
N LEU A 50 15.76 30.15 -26.19
CA LEU A 50 16.44 28.93 -25.75
C LEU A 50 15.57 28.04 -24.83
N LEU A 51 14.54 28.60 -24.18
CA LEU A 51 13.56 27.84 -23.40
C LEU A 51 12.68 26.90 -24.24
N HIS A 52 12.50 27.23 -25.52
CA HIS A 52 11.74 26.45 -26.49
C HIS A 52 12.59 25.37 -27.19
N GLN A 53 13.91 25.40 -27.02
CA GLN A 53 14.79 24.35 -27.52
C GLN A 53 14.54 23.03 -26.80
N THR A 54 14.86 21.93 -27.49
CA THR A 54 14.74 20.58 -26.94
C THR A 54 15.98 19.75 -27.26
N THR A 55 16.33 18.82 -26.37
CA THR A 55 17.46 17.90 -26.57
C THR A 55 17.31 17.07 -27.85
N PRO A 56 18.38 16.83 -28.62
CA PRO A 56 18.27 16.34 -30.00
C PRO A 56 17.67 14.93 -30.14
N TYR A 57 17.91 14.04 -29.17
CA TYR A 57 17.50 12.63 -29.26
C TYR A 57 16.06 12.39 -28.79
N ASP A 58 15.73 12.90 -27.61
CA ASP A 58 14.47 12.59 -26.90
C ASP A 58 13.48 13.76 -26.87
N ARG A 59 13.88 14.93 -27.39
CA ARG A 59 13.09 16.18 -27.36
C ARG A 59 12.65 16.60 -25.95
N HIS A 60 13.47 16.36 -24.93
CA HIS A 60 13.27 16.98 -23.61
C HIS A 60 13.47 18.50 -23.72
N SER A 61 12.44 19.28 -23.36
CA SER A 61 12.57 20.73 -23.13
C SER A 61 13.30 21.01 -21.81
N VAL A 62 13.67 22.28 -21.59
CA VAL A 62 14.31 22.75 -20.36
C VAL A 62 13.56 22.30 -19.10
N LEU A 63 12.22 22.38 -19.10
CA LEU A 63 11.35 21.96 -18.00
C LEU A 63 11.42 20.46 -17.70
N HIS A 64 11.57 19.62 -18.74
CA HIS A 64 11.76 18.17 -18.56
C HIS A 64 13.09 17.85 -17.87
N VAL A 65 14.18 18.54 -18.24
CA VAL A 65 15.50 18.32 -17.65
C VAL A 65 15.54 18.77 -16.19
N ALA A 66 14.93 19.91 -15.85
CA ALA A 66 14.77 20.34 -14.46
C ALA A 66 13.98 19.30 -13.62
N ALA A 67 12.84 18.84 -14.13
CA ALA A 67 11.97 17.87 -13.46
C ALA A 67 12.62 16.49 -13.26
N ALA A 68 13.40 16.00 -14.23
CA ALA A 68 14.15 14.75 -14.12
C ALA A 68 15.36 14.86 -13.16
N SER A 69 16.05 16.01 -13.20
CA SER A 69 17.23 16.26 -12.37
C SER A 69 16.87 16.55 -10.91
N GLY A 70 15.65 17.01 -10.64
CA GLY A 70 15.16 17.33 -9.30
C GLY A 70 15.35 18.79 -8.87
N GLN A 71 15.61 19.67 -9.84
CA GLN A 71 16.12 21.03 -9.62
C GLN A 71 14.95 22.01 -9.41
N ILE A 72 14.47 22.08 -8.17
CA ILE A 72 13.15 22.64 -7.81
C ILE A 72 13.08 24.18 -7.95
N GLU A 73 14.18 24.88 -7.73
CA GLU A 73 14.30 26.34 -7.86
C GLU A 73 14.24 26.74 -9.34
N ILE A 74 14.92 25.98 -10.20
CA ILE A 74 14.89 26.15 -11.66
C ILE A 74 13.51 25.76 -12.21
N LEU A 75 12.94 24.65 -11.73
CA LEU A 75 11.58 24.23 -12.11
C LEU A 75 10.54 25.32 -11.78
N SER A 76 10.61 25.91 -10.59
CA SER A 76 9.69 26.97 -10.16
C SER A 76 9.83 28.22 -11.02
N LEU A 77 11.07 28.69 -11.26
CA LEU A 77 11.39 29.82 -12.15
C LEU A 77 10.86 29.64 -13.59
N LEU A 78 10.83 28.41 -14.10
CA LEU A 78 10.29 28.10 -15.42
C LEU A 78 8.76 28.11 -15.44
N LEU A 79 8.11 27.55 -14.42
CA LEU A 79 6.64 27.51 -14.29
C LEU A 79 6.06 28.91 -14.04
N GLU A 80 6.74 29.76 -13.27
CA GLU A 80 6.36 31.16 -13.02
C GLU A 80 6.24 32.00 -14.30
N ARG A 81 6.97 31.67 -15.37
CA ARG A 81 6.92 32.35 -16.67
C ARG A 81 5.89 31.77 -17.64
N PHE A 82 4.77 31.25 -17.12
CA PHE A 82 3.66 30.68 -17.90
C PHE A 82 4.06 29.52 -18.82
N THR A 83 5.13 28.79 -18.51
CA THR A 83 5.48 27.57 -19.24
C THR A 83 4.41 26.50 -19.00
N ASN A 84 3.83 25.95 -20.06
CA ASN A 84 2.88 24.84 -19.98
C ASN A 84 3.51 23.66 -19.17
N PRO A 85 2.90 23.20 -18.07
CA PRO A 85 3.45 22.10 -17.27
C PRO A 85 3.39 20.74 -17.99
N ASP A 86 2.48 20.58 -18.96
CA ASP A 86 2.22 19.34 -19.70
C ASP A 86 2.87 19.30 -21.09
N MET A 87 3.99 20.01 -21.27
CA MET A 87 4.86 19.87 -22.44
C MET A 87 5.25 18.41 -22.66
N LEU A 88 5.41 17.99 -23.92
CA LEU A 88 5.63 16.58 -24.28
C LEU A 88 6.99 16.36 -24.94
N ASN A 89 7.74 15.36 -24.46
CA ASN A 89 8.93 14.85 -25.14
C ASN A 89 8.59 13.94 -26.33
N ARG A 90 9.60 13.38 -27.01
CA ARG A 90 9.46 12.42 -28.14
C ARG A 90 8.57 11.22 -27.81
N HIS A 91 8.53 10.80 -26.55
CA HIS A 91 7.77 9.65 -26.04
C HIS A 91 6.39 10.04 -25.47
N LYS A 92 5.94 11.29 -25.67
CA LYS A 92 4.73 11.87 -25.06
C LYS A 92 4.71 11.78 -23.53
N GLN A 93 5.87 11.75 -22.90
CA GLN A 93 6.00 11.90 -21.45
C GLN A 93 5.96 13.39 -21.09
N THR A 94 5.35 13.74 -19.96
CA THR A 94 5.39 15.10 -19.39
C THR A 94 6.55 15.23 -18.38
N PRO A 95 6.95 16.46 -18.01
CA PRO A 95 7.87 16.71 -16.89
C PRO A 95 7.45 15.98 -15.60
N LEU A 96 6.14 15.90 -15.32
CA LEU A 96 5.62 15.18 -14.15
C LEU A 96 5.89 13.67 -14.22
N MET A 97 5.81 13.05 -15.41
CA MET A 97 6.19 11.63 -15.56
C MET A 97 7.68 11.41 -15.28
N LEU A 98 8.55 12.34 -15.69
CA LEU A 98 9.99 12.23 -15.43
C LEU A 98 10.33 12.49 -13.96
N ALA A 99 9.68 13.47 -13.31
CA ALA A 99 9.81 13.69 -11.88
C ALA A 99 9.37 12.44 -11.08
N ALA A 100 8.25 11.82 -11.47
CA ALA A 100 7.76 10.57 -10.88
C ALA A 100 8.66 9.35 -11.18
N MET A 101 9.26 9.30 -12.37
CA MET A 101 10.21 8.26 -12.80
C MET A 101 11.52 8.27 -11.99
N TYR A 102 12.01 9.46 -11.63
CA TYR A 102 13.28 9.66 -10.91
C TYR A 102 13.11 10.02 -9.43
N GLY A 103 11.90 9.87 -8.87
CA GLY A 103 11.63 10.05 -7.44
C GLY A 103 11.75 11.49 -6.94
N ARG A 104 11.60 12.49 -7.82
CA ARG A 104 11.81 13.91 -7.52
C ARG A 104 10.60 14.51 -6.81
N ILE A 105 10.36 14.09 -5.57
CA ILE A 105 9.16 14.42 -4.78
C ILE A 105 8.81 15.91 -4.75
N SER A 106 9.79 16.81 -4.57
CA SER A 106 9.56 18.26 -4.59
C SER A 106 9.06 18.76 -5.95
N CYS A 107 9.59 18.21 -7.04
CA CYS A 107 9.16 18.52 -8.40
C CYS A 107 7.77 17.93 -8.71
N VAL A 108 7.47 16.72 -8.20
CA VAL A 108 6.15 16.08 -8.31
C VAL A 108 5.08 16.94 -7.61
N LYS A 109 5.34 17.39 -6.38
CA LYS A 109 4.45 18.29 -5.64
C LYS A 109 4.25 19.61 -6.38
N LYS A 110 5.34 20.29 -6.78
CA LYS A 110 5.25 21.59 -7.45
C LYS A 110 4.54 21.56 -8.80
N LEU A 111 4.70 20.48 -9.57
CA LEU A 111 3.96 20.30 -10.82
C LEU A 111 2.46 20.04 -10.56
N ALA A 112 2.12 19.27 -9.53
CA ALA A 112 0.73 19.05 -9.13
C ALA A 112 0.07 20.33 -8.58
N GLU A 113 0.78 21.15 -7.80
CA GLU A 113 0.34 22.47 -7.32
C GLU A 113 0.00 23.42 -8.47
N VAL A 114 0.79 23.39 -9.56
CA VAL A 114 0.58 24.20 -10.78
C VAL A 114 -0.45 23.55 -11.73
N GLY A 115 -1.06 22.43 -11.35
CA GLY A 115 -2.16 21.81 -12.07
C GLY A 115 -1.77 20.87 -13.23
N ALA A 116 -0.53 20.36 -13.25
CA ALA A 116 -0.06 19.41 -14.26
C ALA A 116 -0.97 18.16 -14.35
N ASN A 117 -1.29 17.72 -15.56
CA ASN A 117 -2.30 16.71 -15.80
C ASN A 117 -1.81 15.28 -15.52
N ILE A 118 -2.19 14.77 -14.34
CA ILE A 118 -1.91 13.42 -13.86
C ILE A 118 -2.50 12.28 -14.71
N LEU A 119 -3.47 12.57 -15.60
CA LEU A 119 -4.12 11.60 -16.49
C LEU A 119 -3.43 11.46 -17.85
N MET A 120 -2.35 12.20 -18.11
CA MET A 120 -1.61 12.08 -19.37
C MET A 120 -0.97 10.68 -19.52
N PHE A 121 -0.91 10.21 -20.76
CA PHE A 121 -0.35 8.91 -21.13
C PHE A 121 0.82 9.07 -22.11
N ASP A 122 1.92 8.34 -21.87
CA ASP A 122 3.01 8.22 -22.84
C ASP A 122 2.60 7.46 -24.13
N SER A 123 3.51 7.41 -25.11
CA SER A 123 3.35 6.66 -26.37
C SER A 123 4.10 5.33 -26.42
N VAL A 124 4.73 4.89 -25.33
CA VAL A 124 5.65 3.73 -25.31
C VAL A 124 4.99 2.51 -24.67
N ASN A 125 4.28 2.70 -23.56
CA ASN A 125 3.50 1.68 -22.87
C ASN A 125 2.12 2.19 -22.43
N ARG A 126 1.76 3.42 -22.80
CA ARG A 126 0.59 4.17 -22.33
C ARG A 126 0.55 4.21 -20.81
N ARG A 127 1.63 4.72 -20.23
CA ARG A 127 1.78 4.91 -18.77
C ARG A 127 1.58 6.36 -18.36
N THR A 128 1.15 6.51 -17.12
CA THR A 128 0.93 7.79 -16.42
C THR A 128 2.02 7.99 -15.36
N CYS A 129 2.10 9.18 -14.75
CA CYS A 129 3.04 9.44 -13.66
C CYS A 129 2.91 8.45 -12.47
N LEU A 130 1.68 8.04 -12.13
CA LEU A 130 1.41 7.04 -11.08
C LEU A 130 2.01 5.66 -11.40
N HIS A 131 1.91 5.21 -12.66
CA HIS A 131 2.56 3.98 -13.11
C HIS A 131 4.09 4.05 -12.98
N TYR A 132 4.68 5.21 -13.29
CA TYR A 132 6.12 5.40 -13.22
C TYR A 132 6.64 5.42 -11.78
N ALA A 133 6.00 6.18 -10.88
CA ALA A 133 6.36 6.18 -9.46
C ALA A 133 6.25 4.77 -8.84
N ALA A 134 5.17 4.04 -9.13
CA ALA A 134 4.95 2.68 -8.64
C ALA A 134 5.94 1.65 -9.22
N TYR A 135 6.32 1.78 -10.51
CA TYR A 135 7.30 0.92 -11.16
C TYR A 135 8.71 1.12 -10.61
N TYR A 136 9.15 2.38 -10.46
CA TYR A 136 10.50 2.67 -9.97
C TYR A 136 10.63 2.57 -8.44
N GLY A 137 9.53 2.65 -7.68
CA GLY A 137 9.49 2.40 -6.24
C GLY A 137 9.44 3.65 -5.37
N HIS A 138 8.99 4.77 -5.92
CA HIS A 138 8.98 6.06 -5.23
C HIS A 138 7.67 6.27 -4.46
N ALA A 139 7.56 5.64 -3.29
CA ALA A 139 6.34 5.63 -2.47
C ALA A 139 5.83 7.05 -2.15
N ASP A 140 6.72 7.99 -1.81
CA ASP A 140 6.35 9.39 -1.54
C ASP A 140 5.74 10.07 -2.77
N CYS A 141 6.23 9.74 -3.97
CA CYS A 141 5.69 10.25 -5.23
C CYS A 141 4.34 9.61 -5.55
N VAL A 142 4.18 8.31 -5.28
CA VAL A 142 2.87 7.61 -5.35
C VAL A 142 1.87 8.31 -4.43
N GLN A 143 2.22 8.53 -3.16
CA GLN A 143 1.38 9.21 -2.18
C GLN A 143 1.01 10.63 -2.61
N ALA A 144 1.99 11.44 -3.04
CA ALA A 144 1.74 12.82 -3.46
C ALA A 144 0.83 12.91 -4.71
N ILE A 145 1.03 12.02 -5.69
CA ILE A 145 0.18 11.94 -6.89
C ILE A 145 -1.25 11.51 -6.52
N LEU A 146 -1.40 10.59 -5.56
CA LEU A 146 -2.72 10.13 -5.10
C LEU A 146 -3.45 11.19 -4.29
N SER A 147 -2.78 11.89 -3.37
CA SER A 147 -3.36 13.03 -2.63
C SER A 147 -3.77 14.15 -3.57
N ALA A 148 -2.95 14.49 -4.57
CA ALA A 148 -3.32 15.46 -5.61
C ALA A 148 -4.51 14.99 -6.47
N ALA A 149 -4.64 13.68 -6.71
CA ALA A 149 -5.78 13.11 -7.42
C ALA A 149 -7.10 13.15 -6.63
N GLN A 150 -7.05 13.20 -5.29
CA GLN A 150 -8.22 13.36 -4.43
C GLN A 150 -8.72 14.82 -4.41
N SER A 151 -7.81 15.79 -4.36
CA SER A 151 -8.14 17.22 -4.33
C SER A 151 -8.43 17.82 -5.72
N SER A 152 -7.95 17.20 -6.79
CA SER A 152 -8.17 17.64 -8.17
C SER A 152 -9.59 17.30 -8.67
N PRO A 153 -10.20 18.12 -9.57
CA PRO A 153 -11.45 17.78 -10.27
C PRO A 153 -11.39 16.47 -11.09
N VAL A 154 -10.21 15.85 -11.24
CA VAL A 154 -10.04 14.45 -11.67
C VAL A 154 -10.88 13.47 -10.83
N ALA A 155 -10.95 13.67 -9.51
CA ALA A 155 -11.75 12.83 -8.61
C ALA A 155 -13.23 12.81 -9.01
N VAL A 156 -13.76 13.96 -9.45
CA VAL A 156 -15.16 14.19 -9.80
C VAL A 156 -15.49 13.70 -11.21
N HIS A 157 -14.65 14.02 -12.20
CA HIS A 157 -14.96 13.76 -13.61
C HIS A 157 -14.49 12.39 -14.12
N TRP A 158 -13.36 11.87 -13.59
CA TRP A 158 -12.82 10.56 -13.99
C TRP A 158 -13.08 9.47 -12.97
N GLY A 159 -13.32 9.85 -11.71
CA GLY A 159 -13.49 8.96 -10.56
C GLY A 159 -12.15 8.56 -9.94
N TYR A 160 -11.93 8.93 -8.67
CA TYR A 160 -10.68 8.61 -7.96
C TYR A 160 -10.35 7.10 -7.99
N ALA A 161 -11.33 6.24 -7.70
CA ALA A 161 -11.15 4.78 -7.75
C ALA A 161 -10.73 4.26 -9.14
N ARG A 162 -11.10 4.95 -10.22
CA ARG A 162 -10.66 4.65 -11.59
C ARG A 162 -9.21 5.08 -11.81
N PHE A 163 -8.79 6.22 -11.26
CA PHE A 163 -7.40 6.70 -11.33
C PHE A 163 -6.42 5.75 -10.61
N VAL A 164 -6.75 5.28 -9.40
CA VAL A 164 -5.92 4.31 -8.67
C VAL A 164 -5.78 2.99 -9.46
N ASN A 165 -6.84 2.59 -10.16
CA ASN A 165 -6.94 1.35 -10.93
C ASN A 165 -6.75 1.54 -12.45
N ILE A 166 -6.11 2.62 -12.85
CA ILE A 166 -5.72 2.92 -14.23
C ILE A 166 -4.84 1.79 -14.79
N ARG A 167 -4.85 1.57 -16.10
CA ARG A 167 -4.11 0.48 -16.77
C ARG A 167 -3.19 1.00 -17.87
N ASP A 168 -2.01 0.38 -17.98
CA ASP A 168 -1.10 0.52 -19.12
C ASP A 168 -1.52 -0.39 -20.30
N ASP A 169 -0.85 -0.32 -21.45
CA ASP A 169 -1.20 -1.10 -22.67
C ASP A 169 -1.23 -2.62 -22.45
N LYS A 170 -0.61 -3.13 -21.39
CA LYS A 170 -0.59 -4.57 -21.06
C LYS A 170 -1.74 -4.96 -20.13
N GLY A 171 -2.58 -3.99 -19.78
CA GLY A 171 -3.63 -4.10 -18.76
C GLY A 171 -3.10 -4.03 -17.34
N ALA A 172 -1.81 -3.71 -17.14
CA ALA A 172 -1.21 -3.68 -15.81
C ALA A 172 -1.56 -2.37 -15.09
N THR A 173 -2.02 -2.45 -13.85
CA THR A 173 -2.24 -1.29 -12.98
C THR A 173 -0.95 -0.89 -12.25
N PRO A 174 -0.87 0.31 -11.62
CA PRO A 174 0.27 0.67 -10.77
C PRO A 174 0.61 -0.41 -9.72
N LEU A 175 -0.40 -1.07 -9.13
CA LEU A 175 -0.20 -2.16 -8.15
C LEU A 175 0.49 -3.39 -8.77
N HIS A 176 0.15 -3.74 -10.02
CA HIS A 176 0.85 -4.80 -10.76
C HIS A 176 2.33 -4.46 -10.99
N LEU A 177 2.63 -3.19 -11.28
CA LEU A 177 3.99 -2.73 -11.51
C LEU A 177 4.81 -2.73 -10.21
N ALA A 178 4.27 -2.21 -9.11
CA ALA A 178 4.92 -2.24 -7.80
C ALA A 178 5.22 -3.68 -7.34
N ALA A 179 4.25 -4.60 -7.48
CA ALA A 179 4.43 -6.02 -7.16
C ALA A 179 5.50 -6.71 -8.03
N ARG A 180 5.51 -6.44 -9.35
CA ARG A 180 6.51 -6.97 -10.27
C ARG A 180 7.92 -6.46 -9.97
N GLN A 181 8.05 -5.18 -9.64
CA GLN A 181 9.34 -4.53 -9.37
C GLN A 181 9.80 -4.62 -7.90
N ARG A 182 9.13 -5.45 -7.08
CA ARG A 182 9.49 -5.71 -5.67
C ARG A 182 9.46 -4.45 -4.80
N ARG A 183 8.38 -3.66 -4.86
CA ARG A 183 8.21 -2.36 -4.18
C ARG A 183 7.11 -2.42 -3.10
N PRO A 184 7.35 -3.05 -1.93
CA PRO A 184 6.31 -3.29 -0.92
C PRO A 184 5.72 -2.00 -0.29
N GLU A 185 6.47 -0.89 -0.28
CA GLU A 185 6.01 0.43 0.20
C GLU A 185 4.97 1.01 -0.76
N CYS A 186 5.28 0.99 -2.07
CA CYS A 186 4.33 1.38 -3.12
C CYS A 186 3.10 0.46 -3.14
N VAL A 187 3.28 -0.85 -2.90
CA VAL A 187 2.17 -1.80 -2.74
C VAL A 187 1.26 -1.38 -1.58
N ASN A 188 1.79 -0.97 -0.43
CA ASN A 188 0.98 -0.51 0.71
C ASN A 188 0.14 0.72 0.33
N VAL A 189 0.80 1.82 -0.06
CA VAL A 189 0.15 3.11 -0.38
C VAL A 189 -0.93 2.95 -1.45
N LEU A 190 -0.70 2.08 -2.44
CA LEU A 190 -1.68 1.77 -3.48
C LEU A 190 -2.89 0.99 -2.96
N LEU A 191 -2.69 0.03 -2.05
CA LEU A 191 -3.76 -0.74 -1.41
C LEU A 191 -4.59 0.15 -0.47
N ASP A 192 -3.93 0.94 0.39
CA ASP A 192 -4.55 1.95 1.26
C ASP A 192 -5.45 2.92 0.47
N SER A 193 -5.02 3.25 -0.75
CA SER A 193 -5.72 4.15 -1.67
C SER A 193 -6.85 3.49 -2.49
N GLY A 194 -7.15 2.21 -2.27
CA GLY A 194 -8.24 1.49 -2.96
C GLY A 194 -7.84 0.80 -4.27
N SER A 195 -6.60 0.30 -4.38
CA SER A 195 -6.23 -0.57 -5.49
C SER A 195 -6.92 -1.94 -5.41
N LEU A 196 -7.45 -2.39 -6.56
CA LEU A 196 -8.09 -3.69 -6.72
C LEU A 196 -7.05 -4.82 -6.67
N VAL A 197 -6.95 -5.47 -5.52
CA VAL A 197 -6.00 -6.54 -5.22
C VAL A 197 -6.12 -7.74 -6.17
N CYS A 198 -7.35 -8.03 -6.60
CA CYS A 198 -7.71 -9.11 -7.53
C CYS A 198 -7.71 -8.69 -9.02
N ALA A 199 -7.31 -7.45 -9.34
CA ALA A 199 -7.26 -6.98 -10.72
C ALA A 199 -6.36 -7.88 -11.58
N SER A 200 -6.73 -8.03 -12.85
CA SER A 200 -6.01 -8.87 -13.81
C SER A 200 -5.47 -8.04 -14.97
N THR A 201 -4.22 -8.32 -15.34
CA THR A 201 -3.66 -8.00 -16.66
C THR A 201 -4.47 -8.62 -17.80
N SER A 202 -4.40 -8.02 -18.99
CA SER A 202 -5.20 -8.43 -20.16
C SER A 202 -4.38 -8.87 -21.38
N VAL A 203 -3.09 -8.53 -21.47
CA VAL A 203 -2.31 -8.68 -22.72
C VAL A 203 -0.89 -9.25 -22.46
N TYR A 204 -0.35 -9.92 -23.48
CA TYR A 204 1.00 -10.52 -23.66
C TYR A 204 2.00 -10.61 -22.49
N GLY A 205 2.52 -11.82 -22.29
CA GLY A 205 3.69 -12.13 -21.44
C GLY A 205 3.34 -12.60 -20.03
N SER A 206 2.20 -12.18 -19.48
CA SER A 206 1.60 -12.73 -18.25
C SER A 206 0.07 -12.52 -18.20
N PRO A 207 -0.70 -12.87 -19.25
CA PRO A 207 -2.16 -12.63 -19.28
C PRO A 207 -2.88 -13.34 -18.13
N GLY A 208 -3.95 -12.73 -17.61
CA GLY A 208 -4.69 -13.26 -16.45
C GLY A 208 -3.97 -13.11 -15.11
N SER A 209 -2.72 -12.64 -15.10
CA SER A 209 -1.94 -12.53 -13.86
C SER A 209 -2.38 -11.33 -13.05
N THR A 210 -2.61 -11.56 -11.76
CA THR A 210 -2.87 -10.55 -10.73
C THR A 210 -1.56 -10.00 -10.13
N PRO A 211 -1.60 -8.94 -9.29
CA PRO A 211 -0.41 -8.50 -8.55
C PRO A 211 0.25 -9.62 -7.74
N LEU A 212 -0.52 -10.56 -7.19
CA LEU A 212 0.02 -11.69 -6.41
C LEU A 212 0.82 -12.66 -7.29
N HIS A 213 0.39 -12.92 -8.52
CA HIS A 213 1.17 -13.68 -9.50
C HIS A 213 2.49 -12.97 -9.85
N LEU A 214 2.49 -11.64 -9.93
CA LEU A 214 3.68 -10.86 -10.25
C LEU A 214 4.65 -10.74 -9.06
N ALA A 215 4.15 -10.66 -7.83
CA ALA A 215 4.96 -10.75 -6.60
C ALA A 215 5.58 -12.15 -6.41
N ALA A 216 4.80 -13.21 -6.70
CA ALA A 216 5.27 -14.58 -6.73
C ALA A 216 6.36 -14.80 -7.79
N ARG A 217 6.20 -14.21 -8.98
CA ARG A 217 7.17 -14.25 -10.09
C ARG A 217 8.45 -13.44 -9.83
N SER A 218 8.37 -12.38 -9.02
CA SER A 218 9.51 -11.51 -8.69
C SER A 218 10.27 -11.94 -7.42
N GLY A 219 9.80 -12.97 -6.71
CA GLY A 219 10.38 -13.43 -5.45
C GLY A 219 10.22 -12.43 -4.31
N SER A 220 9.23 -11.54 -4.39
CA SER A 220 9.01 -10.50 -3.36
C SER A 220 8.12 -11.02 -2.24
N ILE A 221 8.74 -11.63 -1.22
CA ILE A 221 8.04 -12.14 -0.03
C ILE A 221 7.19 -11.03 0.60
N ASP A 222 7.75 -9.82 0.74
CA ASP A 222 7.08 -8.69 1.40
C ASP A 222 5.88 -8.16 0.61
N CYS A 223 5.94 -8.20 -0.73
CA CYS A 223 4.77 -7.92 -1.56
C CYS A 223 3.74 -9.06 -1.48
N VAL A 224 4.16 -10.32 -1.40
CA VAL A 224 3.26 -11.47 -1.17
C VAL A 224 2.54 -11.30 0.16
N ARG A 225 3.23 -11.00 1.27
CA ARG A 225 2.60 -10.74 2.58
C ARG A 225 1.56 -9.64 2.50
N LYS A 226 1.92 -8.45 1.98
CA LYS A 226 1.00 -7.31 1.90
C LYS A 226 -0.22 -7.60 1.04
N LEU A 227 -0.05 -8.27 -0.10
CA LEU A 227 -1.17 -8.65 -0.98
C LEU A 227 -2.06 -9.71 -0.34
N LEU A 228 -1.50 -10.73 0.32
CA LEU A 228 -2.27 -11.74 1.05
C LEU A 228 -3.02 -11.13 2.24
N ALA A 229 -2.38 -10.26 3.01
CA ALA A 229 -3.00 -9.51 4.09
C ALA A 229 -4.15 -8.63 3.56
N TRP A 230 -4.06 -8.07 2.36
CA TRP A 230 -5.16 -7.36 1.69
C TRP A 230 -6.14 -8.27 0.92
N GLY A 231 -6.14 -9.58 1.16
CA GLY A 231 -7.15 -10.50 0.63
C GLY A 231 -6.93 -10.99 -0.79
N ALA A 232 -5.69 -10.90 -1.32
CA ALA A 232 -5.34 -11.49 -2.60
C ALA A 232 -5.56 -13.02 -2.59
N ASP A 233 -6.30 -13.52 -3.58
CA ASP A 233 -6.62 -14.94 -3.64
C ASP A 233 -5.43 -15.78 -4.11
N ARG A 234 -4.84 -16.56 -3.19
CA ARG A 234 -3.73 -17.49 -3.46
C ARG A 234 -4.08 -18.68 -4.38
N LEU A 235 -5.38 -18.90 -4.65
CA LEU A 235 -5.91 -19.95 -5.51
C LEU A 235 -6.48 -19.43 -6.84
N GLN A 236 -6.56 -18.11 -7.04
CA GLN A 236 -6.94 -17.53 -8.32
C GLN A 236 -5.93 -17.93 -9.41
N ARG A 237 -6.43 -18.29 -10.59
CA ARG A 237 -5.60 -18.75 -11.72
C ARG A 237 -5.33 -17.63 -12.72
N ASP A 238 -4.13 -17.61 -13.28
CA ASP A 238 -3.82 -16.84 -14.49
C ASP A 238 -4.42 -17.48 -15.76
N ALA A 239 -4.27 -16.82 -16.91
CA ALA A 239 -4.85 -17.29 -18.18
C ALA A 239 -4.16 -18.56 -18.73
N SER A 240 -3.07 -19.03 -18.09
CA SER A 240 -2.47 -20.34 -18.33
C SER A 240 -2.83 -21.38 -17.25
N GLY A 241 -3.85 -21.10 -16.43
CA GLY A 241 -4.38 -22.01 -15.42
C GLY A 241 -3.51 -22.16 -14.16
N ARG A 242 -2.41 -21.41 -14.05
CA ARG A 242 -1.47 -21.50 -12.91
C ARG A 242 -1.98 -20.63 -11.76
N ILE A 243 -1.77 -21.08 -10.53
CA ILE A 243 -1.93 -20.27 -9.32
C ILE A 243 -0.58 -19.61 -8.93
N PRO A 244 -0.56 -18.55 -8.10
CA PRO A 244 0.68 -17.88 -7.65
C PRO A 244 1.74 -18.83 -7.08
N TYR A 245 1.34 -19.89 -6.36
CA TYR A 245 2.25 -20.94 -5.88
C TYR A 245 3.06 -21.59 -7.01
N VAL A 246 2.39 -22.01 -8.09
CA VAL A 246 3.04 -22.65 -9.25
C VAL A 246 4.01 -21.67 -9.94
N VAL A 247 3.67 -20.37 -9.95
CA VAL A 247 4.55 -19.32 -10.50
C VAL A 247 5.79 -19.12 -9.62
N ALA A 248 5.64 -19.05 -8.29
CA ALA A 248 6.77 -18.97 -7.36
C ALA A 248 7.71 -20.18 -7.49
N MET A 249 7.15 -21.40 -7.54
CA MET A 249 7.93 -22.63 -7.69
C MET A 249 8.63 -22.72 -9.06
N LYS A 250 7.96 -22.34 -10.17
CA LYS A 250 8.61 -22.27 -11.50
C LYS A 250 9.79 -21.29 -11.53
N HIS A 251 9.72 -20.20 -10.76
CA HIS A 251 10.81 -19.23 -10.63
C HIS A 251 11.77 -19.53 -9.46
N LYS A 252 11.68 -20.71 -8.83
CA LYS A 252 12.51 -21.18 -7.71
C LYS A 252 12.47 -20.29 -6.45
N HIS A 253 11.41 -19.50 -6.28
CA HIS A 253 11.21 -18.63 -5.12
C HIS A 253 10.57 -19.39 -3.94
N GLY A 254 11.32 -20.33 -3.35
CA GLY A 254 10.83 -21.28 -2.35
C GLY A 254 10.11 -20.66 -1.15
N ALA A 255 10.59 -19.52 -0.62
CA ALA A 255 9.94 -18.82 0.49
C ALA A 255 8.56 -18.26 0.10
N CYS A 256 8.42 -17.65 -1.09
CA CYS A 256 7.10 -17.29 -1.63
C CYS A 256 6.24 -18.53 -1.86
N GLY A 257 6.83 -19.64 -2.30
CA GLY A 257 6.16 -20.94 -2.44
C GLY A 257 5.59 -21.46 -1.13
N ALA A 258 6.33 -21.36 -0.01
CA ALA A 258 5.85 -21.79 1.31
C ALA A 258 4.61 -21.01 1.76
N LEU A 259 4.62 -19.67 1.62
CA LEU A 259 3.48 -18.81 1.96
C LEU A 259 2.27 -19.05 1.05
N LEU A 260 2.51 -19.25 -0.25
CA LEU A 260 1.45 -19.43 -1.25
C LEU A 260 0.91 -20.87 -1.36
N ASN A 261 1.54 -21.83 -0.69
CA ASN A 261 1.16 -23.25 -0.72
C ASN A 261 -0.34 -23.43 -0.38
N PRO A 262 -1.17 -24.02 -1.26
CA PRO A 262 -2.58 -24.30 -0.97
C PRO A 262 -2.82 -25.10 0.32
N SER A 263 -1.83 -25.89 0.76
CA SER A 263 -1.89 -26.69 1.99
C SER A 263 -1.35 -25.99 3.24
N SER A 264 -0.79 -24.78 3.15
CA SER A 264 -0.43 -24.00 4.35
C SER A 264 -1.67 -23.32 4.95
N ALA A 265 -1.62 -22.97 6.24
CA ALA A 265 -2.69 -22.25 6.91
C ALA A 265 -3.02 -20.93 6.18
N GLU A 266 -4.29 -20.55 6.12
CA GLU A 266 -4.66 -19.29 5.47
C GLU A 266 -4.18 -18.08 6.30
N PRO A 267 -3.62 -17.05 5.63
CA PRO A 267 -3.31 -15.79 6.27
C PRO A 267 -4.60 -15.13 6.71
N LEU A 268 -4.54 -14.42 7.85
CA LEU A 268 -5.61 -13.51 8.24
C LEU A 268 -5.66 -12.36 7.25
N VAL A 269 -6.86 -12.09 6.73
CA VAL A 269 -7.13 -11.09 5.70
C VAL A 269 -7.73 -9.85 6.37
N TRP A 270 -7.16 -8.69 6.06
CA TRP A 270 -7.70 -7.38 6.39
C TRP A 270 -9.16 -7.33 5.95
N PRO A 271 -10.09 -6.98 6.85
CA PRO A 271 -11.50 -7.03 6.53
C PRO A 271 -11.78 -6.17 5.28
N SER A 272 -12.65 -6.67 4.39
CA SER A 272 -13.03 -5.94 3.18
C SER A 272 -13.50 -4.52 3.52
N PRO A 273 -13.35 -3.51 2.64
CA PRO A 273 -13.74 -2.12 2.90
C PRO A 273 -15.26 -1.95 3.04
N LEU A 274 -15.79 -2.41 4.17
CA LEU A 274 -17.12 -2.17 4.68
C LEU A 274 -17.17 -0.72 5.19
N LYS A 275 -18.38 -0.15 5.22
CA LYS A 275 -18.65 1.19 5.80
C LYS A 275 -18.02 1.38 7.20
N PHE A 276 -18.02 0.30 7.99
CA PHE A 276 -17.33 0.16 9.27
C PHE A 276 -15.86 0.60 9.25
N ILE A 277 -15.07 0.18 8.25
CA ILE A 277 -13.62 0.48 8.16
C ILE A 277 -13.41 1.95 7.81
N SER A 278 -14.23 2.50 6.92
CA SER A 278 -14.21 3.93 6.57
C SER A 278 -14.71 4.85 7.71
N GLU A 279 -15.18 4.30 8.83
CA GLU A 279 -15.63 5.06 10.00
C GLU A 279 -14.76 4.85 11.26
N LEU A 280 -13.70 4.04 11.17
CA LEU A 280 -12.61 3.96 12.15
C LEU A 280 -11.86 5.30 12.25
N ASN A 281 -11.24 5.60 13.40
CA ASN A 281 -10.18 6.61 13.45
C ASN A 281 -8.84 5.99 12.99
N ASP A 282 -7.94 6.82 12.44
CA ASP A 282 -6.67 6.36 11.86
C ASP A 282 -5.81 5.58 12.87
N GLU A 283 -5.85 5.96 14.14
CA GLU A 283 -5.12 5.28 15.22
C GLU A 283 -5.61 3.83 15.44
N ALA A 284 -6.93 3.60 15.43
CA ALA A 284 -7.48 2.24 15.56
C ALA A 284 -7.27 1.42 14.29
N LYS A 285 -7.30 2.05 13.10
CA LYS A 285 -6.90 1.41 11.84
C LYS A 285 -5.46 0.91 11.94
N LEU A 286 -4.52 1.78 12.32
CA LEU A 286 -3.10 1.45 12.45
C LEU A 286 -2.82 0.35 13.49
N LEU A 287 -3.49 0.38 14.65
CA LEU A 287 -3.35 -0.67 15.67
C LEU A 287 -3.88 -2.03 15.18
N LEU A 288 -5.00 -2.05 14.44
CA LEU A 288 -5.52 -3.26 13.80
C LEU A 288 -4.57 -3.77 12.70
N GLU A 289 -3.99 -2.89 11.88
CA GLU A 289 -3.02 -3.28 10.84
C GLU A 289 -1.76 -3.89 11.43
N GLN A 290 -1.23 -3.30 12.51
CA GLN A 290 -0.09 -3.84 13.25
C GLN A 290 -0.40 -5.21 13.86
N ALA A 291 -1.54 -5.36 14.53
CA ALA A 291 -1.95 -6.62 15.12
C ALA A 291 -2.21 -7.72 14.07
N LEU A 292 -2.71 -7.36 12.87
CA LEU A 292 -2.89 -8.30 11.76
C LEU A 292 -1.55 -8.76 11.19
N MET A 293 -0.64 -7.81 10.98
CA MET A 293 0.71 -8.08 10.49
C MET A 293 1.46 -9.01 11.45
N GLU A 294 1.35 -8.80 12.76
CA GLU A 294 2.02 -9.65 13.76
C GLU A 294 1.37 -11.03 13.89
N ALA A 295 0.04 -11.12 13.93
CA ALA A 295 -0.67 -12.40 13.95
C ALA A 295 -0.40 -13.25 12.68
N ASN A 296 -0.20 -12.60 11.53
CA ASN A 296 0.31 -13.27 10.34
C ASN A 296 1.79 -13.63 10.46
N ARG A 297 2.66 -12.76 11.02
CA ARG A 297 4.09 -13.04 11.20
C ARG A 297 4.34 -14.31 12.00
N GLU A 298 3.58 -14.55 13.07
CA GLU A 298 3.71 -15.80 13.85
C GLU A 298 3.27 -17.05 13.08
N ARG A 299 2.17 -16.96 12.30
CA ARG A 299 1.77 -18.03 11.37
C ARG A 299 2.87 -18.30 10.34
N GLU A 300 3.41 -17.25 9.73
CA GLU A 300 4.50 -17.35 8.76
C GLU A 300 5.78 -17.96 9.35
N LYS A 301 6.16 -17.62 10.59
CA LYS A 301 7.28 -18.28 11.27
C LYS A 301 7.09 -19.79 11.32
N THR A 302 5.88 -20.29 11.61
CA THR A 302 5.62 -21.75 11.59
C THR A 302 5.70 -22.36 10.20
N ILE A 303 5.27 -21.63 9.15
CA ILE A 303 5.30 -22.07 7.75
C ILE A 303 6.73 -22.06 7.17
N LEU A 304 7.60 -21.17 7.66
CA LEU A 304 8.97 -20.97 7.17
C LEU A 304 10.04 -21.73 7.99
N LYS A 305 9.70 -22.34 9.14
CA LYS A 305 10.58 -23.25 9.89
C LYS A 305 11.11 -24.36 8.98
N GLY A 306 12.43 -24.56 8.97
CA GLY A 306 13.11 -25.52 8.10
C GLY A 306 13.40 -25.03 6.67
N THR A 307 12.98 -23.83 6.29
CA THR A 307 13.42 -23.20 5.03
C THR A 307 14.72 -22.42 5.22
N ALA A 308 15.50 -22.23 4.15
CA ALA A 308 16.71 -21.40 4.15
C ALA A 308 16.45 -19.87 4.33
N TYR A 309 15.21 -19.49 4.64
CA TYR A 309 14.78 -18.13 4.92
C TYR A 309 14.30 -17.96 6.38
N SER A 310 14.87 -18.76 7.30
CA SER A 310 14.74 -18.51 8.74
C SER A 310 15.24 -17.09 9.04
N MET A 311 14.44 -16.31 9.75
CA MET A 311 14.76 -14.91 10.08
C MET A 311 16.06 -14.88 10.92
N PRO A 312 17.04 -14.02 10.60
CA PRO A 312 18.15 -13.80 11.51
C PRO A 312 17.63 -13.25 12.84
N SER A 313 17.97 -13.92 13.94
CA SER A 313 17.87 -13.34 15.27
C SER A 313 18.75 -12.08 15.32
N PRO A 314 18.35 -11.00 16.03
CA PRO A 314 19.21 -9.84 16.20
C PRO A 314 20.48 -10.27 16.95
N SER A 315 21.63 -10.15 16.30
CA SER A 315 22.92 -10.50 16.87
C SER A 315 23.34 -9.48 17.92
N PHE A 316 23.27 -9.85 19.19
CA PHE A 316 24.01 -9.22 20.27
C PHE A 316 25.06 -10.19 20.80
N SER A 317 26.20 -9.63 21.24
CA SER A 317 27.43 -10.35 21.59
C SER A 317 27.34 -11.06 22.93
N ASP A 318 28.13 -12.13 23.07
CA ASP A 318 28.22 -12.96 24.27
C ASP A 318 28.73 -12.19 25.50
N THR A 319 27.93 -12.20 26.57
CA THR A 319 28.38 -12.20 27.97
C THR A 319 27.38 -13.03 28.76
N ASP A 320 27.87 -14.00 29.54
CA ASP A 320 27.06 -15.03 30.20
C ASP A 320 26.16 -14.52 31.36
N ASP A 321 25.32 -15.44 31.83
CA ASP A 321 24.65 -15.45 33.13
C ASP A 321 23.71 -14.28 33.49
N ASN A 322 22.44 -14.43 33.06
CA ASN A 322 21.41 -14.69 34.06
C ASN A 322 20.23 -15.52 33.52
N MET A 323 19.54 -16.23 34.41
CA MET A 323 18.29 -16.91 34.14
C MET A 323 17.16 -15.89 33.88
N SER A 324 16.83 -15.65 32.62
CA SER A 324 15.51 -15.13 32.24
C SER A 324 14.62 -16.32 31.93
N GLU A 325 13.59 -16.54 32.75
CA GLU A 325 12.62 -17.61 32.58
C GLU A 325 11.92 -17.51 31.21
N VAL A 326 11.47 -18.65 30.68
CA VAL A 326 10.50 -18.67 29.58
C VAL A 326 9.20 -18.11 30.11
N SER A 327 8.92 -16.84 29.80
CA SER A 327 7.64 -16.21 30.12
C SER A 327 6.55 -16.71 29.17
N ASP A 328 6.00 -17.89 29.46
CA ASP A 328 4.77 -18.39 28.83
C ASP A 328 3.59 -17.50 29.25
N THR A 329 3.30 -16.45 28.46
CA THR A 329 2.25 -15.45 28.70
C THR A 329 1.20 -15.40 27.59
N GLU A 330 0.60 -16.55 27.27
CA GLU A 330 -0.54 -16.64 26.34
C GLU A 330 -1.87 -16.19 26.98
N VAL A 331 -2.40 -14.99 26.66
CA VAL A 331 -3.82 -14.65 26.98
C VAL A 331 -4.55 -13.73 25.97
N CYS A 332 -5.22 -14.33 24.97
CA CYS A 332 -6.49 -13.82 24.42
C CYS A 332 -7.44 -15.00 24.21
N CYS A 333 -8.49 -15.07 25.04
CA CYS A 333 -9.68 -15.89 24.75
C CYS A 333 -10.92 -15.03 24.41
N ILE A 334 -10.88 -13.73 24.73
CA ILE A 334 -11.55 -12.60 24.03
C ILE A 334 -11.20 -11.24 24.70
N CYS A 335 -10.92 -11.19 26.02
CA CYS A 335 -10.51 -9.94 26.72
C CYS A 335 -9.97 -10.13 28.18
N PHE A 336 -9.16 -11.13 28.51
CA PHE A 336 -8.83 -11.45 29.91
C PHE A 336 -7.34 -11.64 30.26
N GLU A 337 -6.41 -10.71 30.11
CA GLU A 337 -6.27 -9.47 29.32
C GLU A 337 -4.80 -9.00 29.50
N GLN A 338 -4.37 -7.91 28.84
CA GLN A 338 -3.34 -7.03 29.42
C GLN A 338 -3.33 -5.61 28.83
N VAL A 339 -3.76 -5.44 27.56
CA VAL A 339 -4.06 -4.11 26.99
C VAL A 339 -5.28 -4.18 26.06
N CYS A 340 -6.46 -3.87 26.57
CA CYS A 340 -7.66 -3.62 25.77
C CYS A 340 -7.58 -2.27 25.02
N THR A 341 -6.86 -2.25 23.89
CA THR A 341 -6.57 -1.02 23.12
C THR A 341 -7.74 -0.44 22.31
N ILE A 342 -8.85 -1.18 22.13
CA ILE A 342 -9.93 -0.80 21.21
C ILE A 342 -11.28 -0.82 21.91
N GLU A 343 -12.06 0.25 21.75
CA GLU A 343 -13.39 0.45 22.34
C GLU A 343 -14.49 0.46 21.27
N VAL A 344 -15.57 -0.29 21.49
CA VAL A 344 -16.80 -0.23 20.69
C VAL A 344 -17.62 0.96 21.14
N LYS A 345 -17.61 2.05 20.35
CA LYS A 345 -18.22 3.33 20.76
C LYS A 345 -19.71 3.23 21.07
N ASP A 346 -20.42 2.33 20.39
CA ASP A 346 -21.87 2.17 20.52
C ASP A 346 -22.30 1.46 21.82
N CYS A 347 -21.36 0.86 22.56
CA CYS A 347 -21.66 0.15 23.82
C CYS A 347 -20.57 0.21 24.90
N GLY A 348 -19.49 0.97 24.71
CA GLY A 348 -18.41 1.20 25.70
C GLY A 348 -17.55 -0.01 26.05
N HIS A 349 -17.75 -1.16 25.40
CA HIS A 349 -16.97 -2.37 25.67
C HIS A 349 -15.61 -2.31 24.98
N GLN A 350 -14.56 -2.69 25.71
CA GLN A 350 -13.19 -2.70 25.20
C GLN A 350 -12.71 -4.13 24.89
N MET A 351 -11.75 -4.24 23.97
CA MET A 351 -11.15 -5.48 23.49
C MET A 351 -9.73 -5.21 22.98
N CYS A 352 -8.84 -6.22 23.00
CA CYS A 352 -7.52 -6.10 22.37
C CYS A 352 -7.61 -6.36 20.86
N ALA A 353 -6.71 -5.75 20.09
CA ALA A 353 -6.76 -5.73 18.63
C ALA A 353 -6.79 -7.14 17.98
N GLN A 354 -6.15 -8.15 18.58
CA GLN A 354 -6.20 -9.54 18.09
C GLN A 354 -7.62 -10.12 18.17
N CYS A 355 -8.27 -9.96 19.32
CA CYS A 355 -9.61 -10.47 19.54
C CYS A 355 -10.65 -9.65 18.70
N THR A 356 -10.38 -8.36 18.43
CA THR A 356 -11.13 -7.54 17.45
C THR A 356 -10.97 -8.06 16.01
N LEU A 357 -9.74 -8.37 15.59
CA LEU A 357 -9.46 -8.87 14.25
C LEU A 357 -10.18 -10.19 13.97
N ALA A 358 -10.28 -11.09 14.94
CA ALA A 358 -11.07 -12.32 14.79
C ALA A 358 -12.54 -12.01 14.40
N LEU A 359 -13.17 -11.05 15.08
CA LEU A 359 -14.57 -10.66 14.81
C LEU A 359 -14.76 -9.99 13.43
N CYS A 360 -13.75 -9.28 12.93
CA CYS A 360 -13.85 -8.54 11.67
C CYS A 360 -13.36 -9.35 10.45
N CYS A 361 -12.31 -10.17 10.60
CA CYS A 361 -11.64 -10.86 9.49
C CYS A 361 -12.31 -12.19 9.11
N HIS A 362 -13.18 -12.75 9.97
CA HIS A 362 -13.91 -13.99 9.70
C HIS A 362 -15.11 -13.81 8.75
N ASN A 363 -14.83 -13.41 7.51
CA ASN A 363 -15.46 -13.97 6.30
C ASN A 363 -14.86 -13.36 5.02
N LYS A 364 -14.33 -14.22 4.14
CA LYS A 364 -14.05 -13.86 2.74
C LYS A 364 -15.41 -13.71 2.03
N PRO A 365 -15.79 -12.52 1.51
CA PRO A 365 -17.12 -12.32 0.94
C PRO A 365 -17.30 -13.20 -0.31
N ASN A 366 -18.20 -14.18 -0.22
CA ASN A 366 -18.50 -15.09 -1.32
C ASN A 366 -19.26 -14.32 -2.42
N PRO A 367 -18.73 -14.21 -3.65
CA PRO A 367 -19.26 -13.31 -4.68
C PRO A 367 -20.69 -13.60 -5.14
N THR A 368 -21.28 -14.74 -4.74
CA THR A 368 -22.67 -15.11 -5.05
C THR A 368 -23.68 -14.80 -3.93
N THR A 369 -23.26 -14.33 -2.76
CA THR A 369 -24.15 -14.08 -1.61
C THR A 369 -23.92 -12.70 -1.00
N SER A 370 -24.59 -11.68 -1.55
CA SER A 370 -24.41 -10.26 -1.21
C SER A 370 -25.14 -9.82 0.07
N THR A 371 -24.90 -10.51 1.18
CA THR A 371 -25.40 -10.13 2.52
C THR A 371 -24.29 -10.25 3.56
N VAL A 372 -23.51 -9.18 3.73
CA VAL A 372 -22.55 -9.10 4.84
C VAL A 372 -23.33 -8.74 6.11
N THR A 373 -23.52 -9.71 7.00
CA THR A 373 -23.98 -9.45 8.37
C THR A 373 -22.93 -8.61 9.09
N PRO A 374 -23.28 -7.44 9.66
CA PRO A 374 -22.30 -6.61 10.36
C PRO A 374 -21.80 -7.32 11.63
N PRO A 375 -20.54 -7.12 12.04
CA PRO A 375 -20.00 -7.75 13.24
C PRO A 375 -20.76 -7.25 14.48
N VAL A 376 -20.93 -8.15 15.46
CA VAL A 376 -21.61 -7.87 16.73
C VAL A 376 -20.63 -7.96 17.90
N CYS A 377 -20.84 -7.10 18.89
CA CYS A 377 -20.03 -7.06 20.11
C CYS A 377 -20.19 -8.39 20.89
N PRO A 378 -19.12 -9.09 21.29
CA PRO A 378 -19.22 -10.38 22.00
C PRO A 378 -20.01 -10.28 23.32
N PHE A 379 -19.90 -9.14 24.00
CA PHE A 379 -20.37 -8.95 25.37
C PHE A 379 -21.85 -8.62 25.45
N CYS A 380 -22.35 -7.73 24.59
CA CYS A 380 -23.73 -7.24 24.60
C CYS A 380 -24.52 -7.54 23.31
N ARG A 381 -23.89 -8.15 22.29
CA ARG A 381 -24.48 -8.47 20.98
C ARG A 381 -25.03 -7.28 20.19
N SER A 382 -24.70 -6.04 20.57
CA SER A 382 -24.97 -4.86 19.74
C SER A 382 -24.20 -4.95 18.43
N VAL A 383 -24.75 -4.40 17.35
CA VAL A 383 -23.98 -4.17 16.12
C VAL A 383 -22.81 -3.25 16.45
N ILE A 384 -21.61 -3.57 15.95
CA ILE A 384 -20.44 -2.70 16.05
C ILE A 384 -20.49 -1.70 14.90
N GLY A 385 -20.96 -0.48 15.16
CA GLY A 385 -21.01 0.61 14.18
C GLY A 385 -19.66 1.32 14.06
N ARG A 386 -19.01 1.62 15.18
CA ARG A 386 -17.70 2.28 15.23
C ARG A 386 -16.80 1.73 16.33
N LEU A 387 -15.51 1.59 16.00
CA LEU A 387 -14.42 1.42 16.96
C LEU A 387 -13.64 2.74 17.14
N VAL A 388 -13.05 2.92 18.32
CA VAL A 388 -12.05 3.96 18.62
C VAL A 388 -10.92 3.36 19.47
N VAL A 389 -9.81 4.08 19.62
CA VAL A 389 -8.75 3.68 20.57
C VAL A 389 -9.20 3.98 22.00
N ALA A 390 -9.04 3.01 22.90
CA ALA A 390 -9.36 3.14 24.31
C ALA A 390 -8.46 4.20 24.99
N ARG A 391 -9.06 5.16 25.68
CA ARG A 391 -8.32 6.22 26.40
C ARG A 391 -8.00 5.78 27.83
N ASN A 392 -6.76 5.36 28.06
CA ASN A 392 -6.25 5.11 29.40
C ASN A 392 -6.22 6.41 30.22
N ASN A 393 -6.91 6.44 31.36
CA ASN A 393 -7.12 7.65 32.18
C ASN A 393 -5.88 8.13 32.98
N ASN A 394 -4.66 7.76 32.57
CA ASN A 394 -3.43 8.05 33.32
C ASN A 394 -2.78 9.41 32.98
N ASP A 395 -3.07 10.00 31.82
CA ASP A 395 -2.44 11.25 31.35
C ASP A 395 -2.99 12.54 32.00
N LYS A 396 -3.41 12.47 33.27
CA LYS A 396 -3.83 13.62 34.08
C LYS A 396 -2.73 14.11 35.05
N SER A 397 -1.47 14.06 34.64
CA SER A 397 -0.34 14.37 35.53
C SER A 397 0.89 15.02 34.87
N LYS A 398 0.69 16.11 34.08
CA LYS A 398 1.74 17.14 33.81
C LYS A 398 1.24 18.40 33.07
N SER A 399 0.64 19.33 33.82
CA SER A 399 0.71 20.78 33.58
C SER A 399 -0.05 21.52 34.71
N GLN A 400 0.68 22.03 35.69
CA GLN A 400 0.18 23.01 36.66
C GLN A 400 0.81 24.38 36.37
N ASP A 401 0.26 25.41 37.02
CA ASP A 401 0.70 26.82 37.05
C ASP A 401 0.56 27.58 35.71
N GLU A 402 0.09 28.83 35.62
CA GLU A 402 -0.81 29.67 36.44
C GLU A 402 -1.34 30.83 35.53
N VAL A 403 -2.19 31.81 35.85
CA VAL A 403 -2.69 32.40 37.12
C VAL A 403 -4.23 32.61 37.06
N VAL A 404 -4.85 32.64 38.24
CA VAL A 404 -6.11 33.29 38.71
C VAL A 404 -6.53 34.56 37.90
N VAL A 405 -7.81 34.92 37.68
CA VAL A 405 -8.93 35.30 38.57
C VAL A 405 -10.30 35.21 37.82
N ASP A 406 -11.51 35.15 38.43
CA ASP A 406 -11.95 35.16 39.85
C ASP A 406 -13.33 34.45 40.04
N ARG A 407 -13.82 34.41 41.29
CA ARG A 407 -15.21 34.45 41.84
C ARG A 407 -16.46 34.28 40.96
N GLU A 408 -17.58 33.70 41.41
CA GLU A 408 -18.02 32.97 42.64
C GLU A 408 -19.45 32.39 42.30
N ALA A 409 -20.14 31.49 43.01
CA ALA A 409 -19.94 30.64 44.20
C ALA A 409 -20.93 29.44 44.14
N GLY A 410 -20.82 28.44 45.05
CA GLY A 410 -21.90 27.47 45.34
C GLY A 410 -21.49 25.99 45.48
N ASP A 411 -21.19 25.53 46.70
CA ASP A 411 -21.03 24.10 47.06
C ASP A 411 -22.39 23.56 47.64
N ILE A 412 -22.60 22.37 48.24
CA ILE A 412 -21.71 21.51 49.02
C ILE A 412 -21.95 20.00 48.79
N SER A 413 -20.86 19.28 48.49
CA SER A 413 -20.37 18.03 49.14
C SER A 413 -21.37 17.13 49.92
N SER A 414 -21.29 15.79 49.94
CA SER A 414 -20.54 14.76 49.18
C SER A 414 -21.15 13.36 49.50
N SER A 415 -20.69 12.24 48.93
CA SER A 415 -19.66 11.39 49.55
C SER A 415 -19.41 10.10 48.73
N LYS A 416 -18.45 9.25 49.15
CA LYS A 416 -17.86 8.18 48.33
C LYS A 416 -18.18 6.74 48.81
N LEU A 417 -18.32 5.85 47.83
CA LEU A 417 -17.88 4.43 47.80
C LEU A 417 -18.59 3.34 48.66
N ARG A 418 -18.89 2.24 47.94
CA ARG A 418 -18.54 0.82 48.19
C ARG A 418 -19.58 -0.21 48.73
N LYS A 419 -19.62 -1.31 47.96
CA LYS A 419 -19.82 -2.74 48.29
C LYS A 419 -21.26 -3.33 48.44
N HIS A 420 -21.51 -4.28 47.53
CA HIS A 420 -22.28 -5.54 47.65
C HIS A 420 -23.45 -5.69 48.64
N ARG A 421 -24.55 -6.27 48.11
CA ARG A 421 -25.24 -7.36 48.82
C ARG A 421 -25.82 -8.42 47.88
N LYS A 422 -25.81 -9.68 48.34
CA LYS A 422 -26.48 -10.85 47.76
C LYS A 422 -27.69 -11.17 48.67
N SER A 423 -28.91 -11.19 48.15
CA SER A 423 -30.13 -11.75 48.78
C SER A 423 -31.37 -11.33 47.99
N MET A 424 -32.48 -12.08 47.87
CA MET A 424 -32.80 -13.52 48.02
C MET A 424 -34.17 -13.75 47.33
N ASN A 425 -34.64 -15.00 47.23
CA ASN A 425 -35.84 -15.36 46.46
C ASN A 425 -37.16 -14.96 47.15
N LEU A 426 -38.19 -14.71 46.33
CA LEU A 426 -39.63 -15.09 46.46
C LEU A 426 -40.37 -14.44 45.27
N GLY A 427 -41.27 -15.10 44.53
CA GLY A 427 -41.68 -16.51 44.48
C GLY A 427 -42.80 -16.69 43.43
N GLU A 428 -42.88 -17.88 42.81
CA GLU A 428 -44.01 -18.36 41.96
C GLU A 428 -44.33 -17.54 40.67
N GLU A 429 -45.00 -18.04 39.62
CA GLU A 429 -45.68 -19.34 39.41
C GLU A 429 -45.66 -19.76 37.91
N SER A 430 -45.48 -21.07 37.62
CA SER A 430 -45.91 -21.78 36.38
C SER A 430 -45.35 -21.37 34.98
N SER A 431 -45.34 -22.22 33.93
CA SER A 431 -45.17 -23.69 33.82
C SER A 431 -44.92 -24.12 32.35
N SER A 432 -44.12 -25.19 32.13
CA SER A 432 -44.31 -26.29 31.13
C SER A 432 -44.56 -26.03 29.61
N PHE A 433 -44.19 -26.88 28.63
CA PHE A 433 -43.23 -28.01 28.47
C PHE A 433 -43.03 -28.27 26.95
N MET A 434 -42.19 -29.26 26.59
CA MET A 434 -41.90 -29.75 25.21
C MET A 434 -41.13 -28.77 24.29
N GLY A 435 -40.06 -29.12 23.59
CA GLY A 435 -39.28 -30.37 23.59
C GLY A 435 -39.62 -31.35 22.46
N LEU A 436 -38.71 -31.47 21.49
CA LEU A 436 -38.37 -32.70 20.76
C LEU A 436 -37.06 -32.51 19.96
N SER A 437 -36.44 -33.61 19.55
CA SER A 437 -35.17 -33.62 18.80
C SER A 437 -35.20 -34.70 17.71
N SER A 438 -34.30 -34.59 16.72
CA SER A 438 -33.59 -35.70 16.02
C SER A 438 -33.62 -35.70 14.47
N ILE A 439 -32.41 -35.64 13.89
CA ILE A 439 -31.82 -36.57 12.89
C ILE A 439 -32.56 -36.88 11.56
N GLY A 440 -31.81 -36.77 10.46
CA GLY A 440 -32.04 -37.46 9.17
C GLY A 440 -32.25 -36.52 7.97
N SER A 441 -31.91 -36.87 6.72
CA SER A 441 -31.08 -37.99 6.23
C SER A 441 -30.57 -37.72 4.78
N PHE A 442 -29.70 -38.61 4.29
CA PHE A 442 -28.98 -38.66 3.01
C PHE A 442 -29.66 -38.16 1.71
N GLY A 443 -28.84 -37.65 0.78
CA GLY A 443 -29.14 -37.56 -0.66
C GLY A 443 -27.88 -37.54 -1.54
N LYS A 444 -27.70 -38.53 -2.43
CA LYS A 444 -26.64 -38.61 -3.46
C LYS A 444 -27.26 -38.79 -4.84
N ILE A 445 -26.69 -38.13 -5.88
CA ILE A 445 -26.68 -38.49 -7.31
C ILE A 445 -25.79 -37.42 -8.00
N THR A 446 -24.53 -37.67 -8.38
CA THR A 446 -23.98 -38.39 -9.55
C THR A 446 -24.30 -37.78 -10.93
N GLY A 447 -23.29 -37.21 -11.59
CA GLY A 447 -23.31 -36.82 -13.00
C GLY A 447 -21.91 -36.84 -13.63
N ARG A 448 -21.77 -37.48 -14.80
CA ARG A 448 -20.56 -37.49 -15.66
C ARG A 448 -20.73 -36.42 -16.76
N GLY A 449 -19.72 -35.91 -17.47
CA GLY A 449 -18.27 -36.16 -17.49
C GLY A 449 -17.68 -35.79 -18.87
N SER A 450 -16.36 -35.99 -19.08
CA SER A 450 -15.62 -35.73 -20.34
C SER A 450 -15.45 -34.24 -20.74
N GLY A 451 -14.36 -33.79 -21.38
CA GLY A 451 -13.07 -34.45 -21.66
C GLY A 451 -12.49 -34.12 -23.05
N ARG A 452 -11.25 -33.62 -23.13
CA ARG A 452 -10.36 -33.67 -24.32
C ARG A 452 -8.91 -33.27 -23.99
N ILE A 453 -7.97 -33.68 -24.85
CA ILE A 453 -6.52 -33.56 -24.67
C ILE A 453 -5.90 -32.95 -25.94
N ALA A 454 -5.01 -31.98 -25.76
CA ALA A 454 -3.94 -31.56 -26.68
C ALA A 454 -3.13 -30.43 -25.99
N ALA A 455 -1.86 -30.19 -26.24
CA ALA A 455 -0.74 -31.01 -26.70
C ALA A 455 0.52 -30.18 -26.39
N GLU A 456 1.67 -30.80 -26.15
CA GLU A 456 2.89 -30.08 -25.78
C GLU A 456 3.52 -29.37 -26.99
N ASN A 457 4.17 -28.23 -26.74
CA ASN A 457 5.33 -27.79 -27.49
C ASN A 457 6.11 -26.77 -26.65
N GLU A 458 7.28 -27.18 -26.16
CA GLU A 458 8.20 -26.26 -25.52
C GLU A 458 8.99 -25.48 -26.58
N LEU A 459 9.10 -24.16 -26.41
CA LEU A 459 10.19 -23.41 -27.02
C LEU A 459 10.81 -22.52 -25.94
N MET A 460 12.03 -22.88 -25.55
CA MET A 460 12.90 -22.01 -24.77
C MET A 460 13.35 -20.85 -25.67
N ASP A 461 13.41 -19.63 -25.14
CA ASP A 461 14.54 -18.78 -25.50
C ASP A 461 14.93 -17.76 -24.41
N LYS A 462 16.14 -17.21 -24.57
CA LYS A 462 16.90 -16.44 -23.58
C LYS A 462 16.78 -14.92 -23.78
N PRO A 463 17.17 -14.09 -22.79
CA PRO A 463 16.94 -12.65 -22.84
C PRO A 463 17.90 -11.93 -23.79
N ILE A 464 17.41 -10.84 -24.40
CA ILE A 464 18.24 -9.86 -25.11
C ILE A 464 18.09 -8.50 -24.41
N LEU A 465 19.18 -8.12 -23.74
CA LEU A 465 19.66 -6.78 -23.33
C LEU A 465 18.61 -5.65 -23.15
#